data_AF-A0A8R1TQJ7-F1
#
_entry.id   AF-A0A8R1TQJ7-F1
#
_cell.length_a   1.000
_cell.length_b   1.000
_cell.length_c   1.000
_cell.angle_alpha   90.00
_cell.angle_beta   90.00
_cell.angle_gamma   90.00
#
_symmetry.space_group_name_H-M   'P 1'
#
loop_
_entity.id
_entity.type
_entity.pdbx_description
1 polymer ?
#
loop_
_entity_poly.entity_id
_entity_poly.type
_entity_poly.pdbx_seq_one_letter_code
_entity_poly.pdbx_strand_id
1 'polypeptide(L)' 'LQMLVDTSQLGEEDHLRIISMQKSGNVGQHSESASAVYDISNKIRFGLKEFEAVKQMHDGVKQLIEMEKKA' A
#
# COMPACT_ATOMS: atom_id res chain seq x y z
N LEU A 1 9.43 -3.95 -3.22
CA LEU A 1 9.24 -2.57 -3.72
C LEU A 1 8.36 -1.85 -2.72
N GLN A 2 8.63 -0.57 -2.48
CA GLN A 2 8.08 0.21 -1.39
C GLN A 2 7.70 1.59 -1.98
N MET A 3 6.49 2.08 -1.68
CA MET A 3 5.94 3.33 -2.21
C MET A 3 5.13 4.06 -1.14
N LEU A 4 5.37 5.36 -0.97
CA LEU A 4 4.54 6.21 -0.12
C LEU A 4 3.25 6.60 -0.85
N VAL A 5 2.11 6.40 -0.20
CA VAL A 5 0.77 6.70 -0.71
C VAL A 5 0.02 7.50 0.35
N ASP A 6 -0.59 8.62 -0.05
CA ASP A 6 -1.56 9.33 0.78
C ASP A 6 -2.89 8.58 0.73
N THR A 7 -3.42 8.27 1.90
CA THR A 7 -4.64 7.50 2.08
C THR A 7 -5.62 8.26 2.99
N SER A 8 -5.56 9.60 2.97
CA SER A 8 -6.40 10.48 3.78
C SER A 8 -7.90 10.29 3.60
N GLN A 9 -8.39 9.80 2.45
CA GLN A 9 -9.81 9.47 2.26
C GLN A 9 -10.14 7.98 2.43
N LEU A 10 -9.15 7.13 2.77
CA LEU A 10 -9.38 5.71 3.07
C LEU A 10 -9.45 5.46 4.58
N GLY A 11 -10.43 4.66 5.01
CA GLY A 11 -10.51 4.22 6.39
C GLY A 11 -9.35 3.29 6.75
N GLU A 12 -8.92 3.27 8.03
CA GLU A 12 -7.80 2.44 8.49
C GLU A 12 -7.91 0.96 8.08
N GLU A 13 -9.14 0.44 7.99
CA GLU A 13 -9.49 -0.92 7.59
C GLU A 13 -9.35 -1.20 6.09
N ASP A 14 -9.50 -0.19 5.23
CA ASP A 14 -9.52 -0.35 3.77
C ASP A 14 -8.11 -0.64 3.23
N HIS A 15 -7.08 -0.12 3.89
CA HIS A 15 -5.68 -0.20 3.47
C HIS A 15 -5.11 -1.62 3.30
N LEU A 16 -5.65 -2.61 4.00
CA LEU A 16 -5.02 -3.94 4.13
C LEU A 16 -5.77 -5.06 3.39
N ARG A 17 -7.02 -4.84 2.98
CA ARG A 17 -7.91 -5.94 2.57
C ARG A 17 -7.73 -6.38 1.12
N ILE A 18 -7.00 -5.63 0.30
CA ILE A 18 -7.23 -5.73 -1.15
C ILE A 18 -6.12 -6.48 -1.86
N ILE A 19 -4.86 -6.33 -1.46
CA ILE A 19 -3.72 -6.83 -2.25
C ILE A 19 -2.65 -7.33 -1.28
N SER A 20 -1.82 -8.29 -1.72
CA SER A 20 -0.69 -8.87 -0.95
C SER A 20 0.35 -7.80 -0.63
N MET A 21 -0.03 -6.83 0.19
CA MET A 21 0.69 -5.63 0.52
C MET A 21 0.78 -5.49 2.04
N GLN A 22 1.78 -4.73 2.48
CA GLN A 22 2.00 -4.35 3.85
C GLN A 22 2.01 -2.83 3.94
N LYS A 23 1.33 -2.28 4.95
CA LYS A 23 1.40 -0.87 5.31
C LYS A 23 2.40 -0.66 6.45
N SER A 24 3.16 0.42 6.38
CA SER A 24 3.96 0.97 7.48
C SER A 24 3.80 2.49 7.53
N GLY A 25 4.03 3.12 8.69
CA GLY A 25 4.03 4.57 8.76
C GLY A 25 5.18 5.18 7.95
N ASN A 26 5.05 6.47 7.60
CA ASN A 26 6.07 7.18 6.83
C ASN A 26 7.43 7.31 7.54
N VAL A 27 7.47 7.12 8.86
CA VAL A 27 8.70 7.13 9.67
C VAL A 27 9.14 5.73 10.15
N GLY A 28 8.50 4.66 9.66
CA GLY A 28 8.94 3.29 9.87
C GLY A 28 7.83 2.26 10.11
N GLN A 29 8.22 1.00 10.22
CA GLN A 29 7.31 -0.16 10.32
C GLN A 29 6.45 -0.17 11.59
N HIS A 30 6.83 0.60 12.61
CA HIS A 30 6.18 0.63 13.92
C HIS A 30 5.75 2.04 14.34
N SER A 31 5.70 2.99 13.41
CA SER A 31 5.20 4.33 13.68
C SER A 31 3.79 4.49 13.13
N GLU A 32 2.92 5.11 13.92
CA GLU A 32 1.75 5.78 13.37
C GLU A 32 2.22 6.89 12.44
N SER A 33 1.55 7.04 11.30
CA SER A 33 1.94 8.10 10.37
C SER A 33 1.43 9.44 10.88
N ALA A 34 2.34 10.43 10.95
CA ALA A 34 1.98 11.78 11.41
C ALA A 34 1.05 12.51 10.43
N SER A 35 0.99 12.03 9.19
CA SER A 35 0.03 12.41 8.15
C SER A 35 -0.67 11.13 7.65
N ALA A 36 -1.75 11.21 6.88
CA ALA A 36 -2.36 10.00 6.29
C ALA A 36 -1.50 9.37 5.17
N VAL A 37 -0.19 9.53 5.21
CA VAL A 37 0.75 8.99 4.23
C VAL A 37 1.32 7.68 4.76
N TYR A 38 1.06 6.58 4.07
CA TYR A 38 1.55 5.27 4.44
C TYR A 38 2.55 4.76 3.42
N ASP A 39 3.47 3.97 3.91
CA ASP A 39 4.41 3.26 3.06
C ASP A 39 3.86 1.87 2.72
N ILE A 40 3.62 1.64 1.44
CA ILE A 40 3.00 0.43 0.91
C ILE A 40 4.01 -0.42 0.13
N SER A 41 4.18 -1.68 0.55
CA SER A 41 5.02 -2.64 -0.15
C SER A 41 4.33 -3.95 -0.44
N ASN A 42 4.81 -4.67 -1.45
CA ASN A 42 4.43 -6.05 -1.66
C ASN A 42 4.90 -6.94 -0.48
N LYS A 43 3.98 -7.72 0.07
CA LYS A 43 4.21 -8.64 1.19
C LYS A 43 5.05 -9.84 0.76
N ILE A 44 4.81 -10.37 -0.45
CA ILE A 44 5.57 -11.49 -1.00
C ILE A 44 6.79 -10.96 -1.73
N ARG A 45 7.98 -11.29 -1.22
CA ARG A 45 9.27 -10.88 -1.82
C ARG A 45 10.06 -12.02 -2.45
N PHE A 46 9.66 -13.27 -2.19
CA PHE A 46 10.32 -14.46 -2.71
C PHE A 46 9.35 -15.26 -3.59
N GLY A 47 9.87 -15.94 -4.61
CA GLY A 47 9.06 -16.76 -5.54
C GLY A 47 8.33 -16.00 -6.64
N LEU A 48 8.67 -14.72 -6.86
CA LEU A 48 8.13 -13.88 -7.93
C LEU A 48 9.28 -13.37 -8.79
N LYS A 49 9.06 -13.21 -10.09
CA LYS A 49 9.91 -12.39 -10.95
C LYS A 49 9.77 -10.92 -10.54
N GLU A 50 10.78 -10.11 -10.82
CA GLU A 50 10.75 -8.68 -10.51
C GLU A 50 9.54 -7.99 -11.15
N PHE A 51 9.21 -8.36 -12.39
CA PHE A 51 8.02 -7.87 -13.09
C PHE A 51 6.73 -8.18 -12.33
N GLU A 52 6.59 -9.38 -11.77
CA GLU A 52 5.40 -9.77 -11.03
C GLU A 52 5.28 -9.00 -9.71
N ALA A 53 6.41 -8.78 -9.02
CA ALA A 53 6.45 -7.97 -7.82
C ALA A 53 6.05 -6.51 -8.09
N VAL A 54 6.53 -5.92 -9.21
CA VAL A 54 6.13 -4.57 -9.64
C VAL A 54 4.64 -4.55 -10.00
N LYS A 55 4.17 -5.53 -10.79
CA LYS A 55 2.77 -5.62 -11.22
C LYS A 55 1.82 -5.72 -10.03
N GLN A 56 2.14 -6.52 -9.02
CA GLN A 56 1.34 -6.61 -7.80
C GLN A 56 1.23 -5.26 -7.09
N MET A 57 2.33 -4.50 -7.01
CA MET A 57 2.31 -3.17 -6.39
C MET A 57 1.51 -2.17 -7.23
N HIS A 58 1.67 -2.18 -8.55
CA HIS A 58 0.91 -1.34 -9.48
C HIS A 58 -0.60 -1.60 -9.38
N ASP A 59 -1.01 -2.87 -9.45
CA ASP A 59 -2.41 -3.27 -9.33
C ASP A 59 -2.92 -2.90 -7.92
N GLY A 60 -2.05 -3.03 -6.92
CA GLY A 60 -2.09 -2.47 -5.56
C GLY A 60 -2.67 -1.08 -5.48
N VAL A 61 -1.82 -0.16 -5.92
CA VAL A 61 -2.03 1.29 -5.88
C VAL A 61 -3.20 1.69 -6.76
N LYS A 62 -3.39 1.05 -7.92
CA LYS A 62 -4.54 1.33 -8.79
C LYS A 62 -5.87 1.10 -8.08
N GLN A 63 -6.02 -0.01 -7.36
CA GLN A 63 -7.25 -0.30 -6.61
C GLN A 63 -7.44 0.68 -5.44
N LEU A 64 -6.38 1.06 -4.73
CA LEU A 64 -6.44 2.08 -3.68
C LEU A 64 -6.94 3.42 -4.22
N ILE A 65 -6.41 3.86 -5.38
CA ILE A 65 -6.87 5.10 -6.05
C ILE A 65 -8.34 5.00 -6.47
N GLU A 66 -8.79 3.85 -6.96
CA GLU A 66 -10.19 3.65 -7.35
C GLU A 66 -11.15 3.68 -6.16
N MET A 67 -10.73 3.20 -4.98
CA MET A 67 -11.50 3.30 -3.75
C MET A 67 -11.55 4.72 -3.20
N GLU A 68 -10.40 5.40 -3.17
CA GLU A 68 -10.29 6.81 -2.77
C GLU A 68 -11.28 7.68 -3.55
N LYS A 69 -11.44 7.40 -4.85
CA LYS A 69 -12.40 8.12 -5.71
C LYS A 69 -13.87 7.79 -5.45
N LYS A 70 -14.17 6.68 -4.77
CA LYS A 70 -15.53 6.25 -4.44
C LYS A 70 -15.96 6.68 -3.04
N ALA A 71 -14.99 6.92 -2.15
CA ALA A 71 -15.19 7.54 -0.85
C ALA A 71 -15.57 9.02 -1.01
#